data_AF-M5TDP4-F1
#
_entry.id   AF-M5TDP4-F1
#
_cell.length_a   1.000
_cell.length_b   1.000
_cell.length_c   1.000
_cell.angle_alpha   90.00
_cell.angle_beta   90.00
_cell.angle_gamma   90.00
#
_symmetry.space_group_name_H-M   'P 1'
#
loop_
_entity.id
_entity.type
_entity.pdbx_description
1 polymer ?
#
loop_
_entity_poly.entity_id
_entity_poly.type
_entity_poly.pdbx_seq_one_letter_code
_entity_poly.pdbx_strand_id
1 'polypeptide(L)'
;MALRLYNELSNDSRRSDTHNRSRSGITRVDNRSDQSPATMSTGRAVATHAGASGRDRSRWAVKLWWAMAITAASWWLIANVASAQQYETFKLDPAYEAFKDPKEASKLERAVLQLKTAKDLSKVEASAPGMSKFYLESYIPWKITQRENLPELSSTIEGLLKDVDGAQRIGSAGTRTLLAGTFIGMKKIAEGNYMPAARINAINALSRLNAKPLDLANGRPPLPLSYSYPILYKLYTNEKESDGIRAAALHGIHSYVRLAFPVMKADEKTALVAEMNKLLAAEPPKSRDAKAHAYLQRFAVDILNILRAPNDASLGTQLISISTAEDNPDLIALYSAAKLGSFQTGLQGKVEDPSAVTKQWSVRAFNALQSELDRFEAQTRPRPAQSQPPNPIDFLRKAKPKKPQAIAATRRSRTSSDMGMGMGRGMGMDAGYSPDMDMDMEMGMEMGMGMGMGMEMDMGMGMEMGYGMQMMANPQPPEVNLSRRKIDFVLQQLLQGATGSAKGTPEEKPAGLLAAVPENARPEVQAWVDSILQVSEALNDEKLDTLELWLEALELQRPALGDLAGIEVERIEEDDTIEDNSLPMFPGMGMRRADDEDELPGGGGLPGGGLPGAP
;
A
#
# COMPACT_ATOMS: atom_id res chain seq x y z
N MET A 1 2.69 4.70 8.93
CA MET A 1 2.90 4.30 7.51
C MET A 1 4.06 3.31 7.35
N ALA A 2 5.29 3.63 7.77
CA ALA A 2 6.43 2.68 7.73
C ALA A 2 6.22 1.39 8.54
N LEU A 3 5.53 1.46 9.69
CA LEU A 3 5.14 0.28 10.49
C LEU A 3 4.10 -0.62 9.80
N ARG A 4 3.26 -0.07 8.91
CA ARG A 4 2.27 -0.84 8.14
C ARG A 4 2.94 -1.64 7.01
N LEU A 5 3.90 -0.99 6.33
CA LEU A 5 4.78 -1.62 5.35
C LEU A 5 5.68 -2.71 5.95
N TYR A 6 6.18 -2.52 7.17
CA TYR A 6 6.96 -3.55 7.87
C TYR A 6 6.14 -4.81 8.17
N ASN A 7 4.87 -4.66 8.56
CA ASN A 7 4.00 -5.80 8.86
C ASN A 7 3.52 -6.54 7.58
N GLU A 8 3.32 -5.82 6.48
CA GLU A 8 2.97 -6.43 5.19
C GLU A 8 4.15 -7.21 4.58
N LEU A 9 5.37 -6.66 4.63
CA LEU A 9 6.58 -7.35 4.12
C LEU A 9 7.03 -8.55 4.99
N SER A 10 6.78 -8.51 6.30
CA SER A 10 7.12 -9.60 7.23
C SER A 10 6.24 -10.84 7.02
N ASN A 11 4.97 -10.68 6.65
CA ASN A 11 4.04 -11.79 6.48
C ASN A 11 4.25 -12.58 5.18
N ASP A 12 4.72 -11.94 4.09
CA ASP A 12 4.96 -12.62 2.82
C ASP A 12 6.27 -13.43 2.80
N SER A 13 7.31 -12.97 3.50
CA SER A 13 8.60 -13.69 3.58
C SER A 13 8.51 -15.05 4.29
N ARG A 14 7.47 -15.29 5.10
CA ARG A 14 7.25 -16.57 5.79
C ARG A 14 6.53 -17.61 4.93
N ARG A 15 6.02 -17.25 3.74
CA ARG A 15 5.26 -18.16 2.86
C ARG A 15 6.07 -18.83 1.76
N SER A 16 7.28 -18.35 1.43
CA SER A 16 8.03 -18.87 0.28
C SER A 16 8.90 -20.12 0.53
N ASP A 17 9.07 -20.58 1.77
CA ASP A 17 10.03 -21.66 2.10
C ASP A 17 9.45 -23.07 2.23
N THR A 18 8.18 -23.28 1.88
CA THR A 18 7.58 -24.62 1.92
C THR A 18 6.88 -24.96 0.61
N HIS A 19 7.63 -25.40 -0.40
CA HIS A 19 7.26 -26.50 -1.30
C HIS A 19 8.31 -26.72 -2.39
N ASN A 20 9.31 -27.57 -2.11
CA ASN A 20 9.98 -28.32 -3.17
C ASN A 20 10.51 -29.65 -2.66
N ARG A 21 9.64 -30.67 -2.56
CA ARG A 21 10.04 -32.08 -2.40
C ARG A 21 9.09 -33.04 -3.12
N SER A 22 9.62 -33.58 -4.22
CA SER A 22 9.49 -34.95 -4.78
C SER A 22 8.10 -35.59 -4.91
N ARG A 23 7.72 -35.85 -6.17
CA ARG A 23 6.94 -37.03 -6.57
C ARG A 23 7.38 -37.49 -7.97
N SER A 24 8.31 -38.45 -8.04
CA SER A 24 8.55 -39.25 -9.24
C SER A 24 7.88 -40.61 -9.05
N GLY A 25 6.69 -40.75 -9.62
CA GLY A 25 5.94 -41.99 -9.68
C GLY A 25 6.50 -42.88 -10.80
N ILE A 26 6.78 -44.12 -10.43
CA ILE A 26 7.22 -45.23 -11.26
C ILE A 26 6.09 -45.61 -12.23
N THR A 27 6.37 -45.60 -13.54
CA THR A 27 5.64 -46.45 -14.50
C THR A 27 6.63 -47.20 -15.37
N ARG A 28 6.36 -48.51 -15.41
CA ARG A 28 7.06 -49.60 -16.07
C ARG A 28 6.52 -49.72 -17.49
N VAL A 29 7.39 -49.65 -18.50
CA VAL A 29 7.08 -50.12 -19.85
C VAL A 29 8.27 -50.93 -20.34
N ASP A 30 7.99 -52.19 -20.64
CA ASP A 30 8.91 -53.17 -21.21
C ASP A 30 9.25 -52.80 -22.66
N ASN A 31 10.51 -52.97 -23.07
CA ASN A 31 10.83 -53.44 -24.42
C ASN A 31 12.24 -54.06 -24.53
N ARG A 32 12.23 -55.33 -24.94
CA ARG A 32 13.29 -56.07 -25.69
C ARG A 32 13.63 -55.29 -26.99
N SER A 33 14.78 -55.39 -27.66
CA SER A 33 15.81 -56.43 -27.80
C SER A 33 17.06 -55.86 -28.50
N ASP A 34 18.15 -56.64 -28.45
CA ASP A 34 19.28 -56.78 -29.39
C ASP A 34 20.70 -56.40 -28.90
N GLN A 35 21.43 -57.45 -28.49
CA GLN A 35 22.69 -58.00 -29.06
C GLN A 35 23.60 -57.01 -29.85
N SER A 36 24.93 -56.91 -29.73
CA SER A 36 26.07 -57.64 -29.11
C SER A 36 27.35 -56.73 -29.27
N PRO A 37 28.62 -57.18 -29.16
CA PRO A 37 29.36 -57.42 -27.91
C PRO A 37 30.80 -56.79 -27.86
N ALA A 38 31.48 -57.10 -26.74
CA ALA A 38 32.93 -57.30 -26.56
C ALA A 38 33.83 -56.10 -26.20
N THR A 39 34.42 -56.15 -25.00
CA THR A 39 35.86 -56.41 -24.83
C THR A 39 36.22 -56.74 -23.38
N MET A 40 36.99 -57.81 -23.22
CA MET A 40 37.63 -58.24 -21.99
C MET A 40 38.78 -57.28 -21.61
N SER A 41 39.00 -57.07 -20.30
CA SER A 41 40.36 -57.24 -19.77
C SER A 41 40.33 -57.59 -18.27
N THR A 42 41.15 -58.57 -17.95
CA THR A 42 41.43 -59.17 -16.64
C THR A 42 42.41 -58.32 -15.85
N GLY A 43 42.18 -58.15 -14.54
CA GLY A 43 43.15 -57.60 -13.58
C GLY A 43 43.01 -58.28 -12.23
N ARG A 44 44.04 -59.02 -11.83
CA ARG A 44 44.09 -59.98 -10.72
C ARG A 44 44.51 -59.29 -9.40
N ALA A 45 43.86 -59.73 -8.33
CA ALA A 45 44.14 -59.60 -6.89
C ALA A 45 45.40 -58.88 -6.37
N VAL A 46 45.21 -58.00 -5.37
CA VAL A 46 46.05 -57.92 -4.15
C VAL A 46 45.14 -57.65 -2.95
N ALA A 47 45.02 -58.64 -2.07
CA ALA A 47 44.46 -58.49 -0.73
C ALA A 47 45.61 -58.42 0.25
N THR A 48 45.76 -57.30 0.98
CA THR A 48 46.51 -57.25 2.24
C THR A 48 46.13 -56.01 3.07
N HIS A 49 45.87 -56.25 4.36
CA HIS A 49 45.84 -55.32 5.49
C HIS A 49 44.64 -54.36 5.66
N ALA A 50 43.52 -54.90 6.14
CA ALA A 50 42.55 -54.15 6.94
C ALA A 50 42.50 -54.73 8.36
N GLY A 51 43.49 -54.32 9.17
CA GLY A 51 43.61 -54.68 10.59
C GLY A 51 44.01 -53.46 11.41
N ALA A 52 43.28 -52.36 11.26
CA ALA A 52 43.45 -51.16 12.08
C ALA A 52 42.09 -50.80 12.72
N SER A 53 41.94 -51.27 13.96
CA SER A 53 41.24 -50.60 15.08
C SER A 53 40.09 -49.66 14.72
N GLY A 54 38.85 -50.14 14.86
CA GLY A 54 37.64 -49.29 14.86
C GLY A 54 37.67 -48.12 15.87
N ARG A 55 38.62 -48.10 16.82
CA ARG A 55 38.87 -46.97 17.73
C ARG A 55 39.54 -45.77 17.06
N ASP A 56 40.31 -45.95 15.98
CA ASP A 56 40.97 -44.81 15.32
C ASP A 56 40.04 -44.09 14.36
N ARG A 57 39.08 -44.81 13.75
CA ARG A 57 38.00 -44.19 12.97
C ARG A 57 37.06 -43.34 13.82
N SER A 58 36.73 -43.76 15.04
CA SER A 58 35.89 -42.96 15.93
C SER A 58 36.62 -41.70 16.44
N ARG A 59 37.93 -41.80 16.74
CA ARG A 59 38.75 -40.64 17.10
C ARG A 59 38.90 -39.65 15.96
N TRP A 60 39.03 -40.13 14.72
CA TRP A 60 39.09 -39.26 13.55
C TRP A 60 37.75 -38.57 13.27
N ALA A 61 36.63 -39.29 13.40
CA ALA A 61 35.29 -38.71 13.27
C ALA A 61 35.02 -37.63 14.33
N VAL A 62 35.43 -37.85 15.58
CA VAL A 62 35.30 -36.84 16.66
C VAL A 62 36.17 -35.61 16.38
N LYS A 63 37.41 -35.80 15.91
CA LYS A 63 38.28 -34.66 15.52
C LYS A 63 37.72 -33.88 14.33
N LEU A 64 37.16 -34.56 13.34
CA LEU A 64 36.51 -33.93 12.19
C LEU A 64 35.28 -33.13 12.62
N TRP A 65 34.46 -33.69 13.53
CA TRP A 65 33.28 -33.01 14.06
C TRP A 65 33.66 -31.76 14.87
N TRP A 66 34.70 -31.83 15.71
CA TRP A 66 35.23 -30.66 16.40
C TRP A 66 35.81 -29.61 15.46
N ALA A 67 36.54 -30.03 14.41
CA ALA A 67 37.03 -29.11 13.40
C ALA A 67 35.88 -28.38 12.69
N MET A 68 34.83 -29.11 12.28
CA MET A 68 33.63 -28.53 11.67
C MET A 68 32.91 -27.56 12.61
N ALA A 69 32.75 -27.92 13.89
CA ALA A 69 32.13 -27.06 14.89
C ALA A 69 32.93 -25.77 15.13
N ILE A 70 34.27 -25.86 15.17
CA ILE A 70 35.15 -24.69 15.30
C ILE A 70 35.04 -23.81 14.05
N THR A 71 35.05 -24.36 12.84
CA THR A 71 34.86 -23.56 11.62
C THR A 71 33.48 -22.92 11.55
N ALA A 72 32.42 -23.61 11.97
CA ALA A 72 31.07 -23.05 12.02
C ALA A 72 30.96 -21.91 13.04
N ALA A 73 31.56 -22.06 14.22
CA ALA A 73 31.65 -21.01 15.23
C ALA A 73 32.51 -19.82 14.75
N SER A 74 33.62 -20.10 14.06
CA SER A 74 34.48 -19.07 13.45
C SER A 74 33.72 -18.30 12.37
N TRP A 75 32.94 -19.00 11.53
CA TRP A 75 32.07 -18.37 10.54
C TRP A 75 30.95 -17.55 11.18
N TRP A 76 30.38 -18.00 12.30
CA TRP A 76 29.40 -17.23 13.06
C TRP A 76 29.99 -15.95 13.66
N LEU A 77 31.21 -16.04 14.21
CA LEU A 77 31.94 -14.88 14.74
C LEU A 77 32.32 -13.90 13.63
N ILE A 78 32.77 -14.39 12.47
CA ILE A 78 33.10 -13.55 11.31
C ILE A 78 31.84 -12.94 10.68
N ALA A 79 30.72 -13.66 10.62
CA ALA A 79 29.45 -13.16 10.08
C ALA A 79 28.82 -12.07 10.96
N ASN A 80 28.97 -12.15 12.29
CA ASN A 80 28.57 -11.08 13.21
C ASN A 80 29.48 -9.85 13.10
N VAL A 81 30.75 -10.02 12.73
CA VAL A 81 31.69 -8.89 12.52
C VAL A 81 31.51 -8.25 11.13
N ALA A 82 31.13 -9.02 10.11
CA ALA A 82 30.97 -8.54 8.74
C ALA A 82 29.65 -7.76 8.49
N SER A 83 28.65 -7.89 9.37
CA SER A 83 27.34 -7.25 9.19
C SER A 83 27.05 -6.08 10.14
N ALA A 84 27.89 -5.84 11.15
CA ALA A 84 27.77 -4.69 12.04
C ALA A 84 28.60 -3.52 11.49
N GLN A 85 28.09 -2.84 10.46
CA GLN A 85 28.63 -1.55 10.05
C GLN A 85 28.60 -0.64 11.29
N GLN A 86 29.77 -0.34 11.87
CA GLN A 86 29.86 0.48 13.06
C GLN A 86 29.51 1.91 12.69
N TYR A 87 28.25 2.29 12.93
CA TYR A 87 27.81 3.67 12.80
C TYR A 87 28.43 4.49 13.92
N GLU A 88 28.95 5.66 13.57
CA GLU A 88 29.43 6.62 14.54
C GLU A 88 28.25 7.23 15.31
N THR A 89 28.50 7.71 16.51
CA THR A 89 27.60 8.60 17.23
C THR A 89 28.19 10.00 17.23
N PHE A 90 27.35 11.02 17.10
CA PHE A 90 27.84 12.39 17.17
C PHE A 90 28.31 12.64 18.60
N LYS A 91 29.53 13.17 18.76
CA LYS A 91 30.12 13.41 20.08
C LYS A 91 29.83 14.83 20.54
N LEU A 92 29.31 14.96 21.74
CA LEU A 92 29.19 16.25 22.41
C LEU A 92 30.55 16.63 22.99
N ASP A 93 30.92 17.91 22.92
CA ASP A 93 32.12 18.41 23.59
C ASP A 93 32.01 18.15 25.11
N PRO A 94 33.08 17.67 25.79
CA PRO A 94 33.10 17.48 27.23
C PRO A 94 32.59 18.69 28.04
N ALA A 95 32.82 19.91 27.56
CA ALA A 95 32.35 21.13 28.21
C ALA A 95 30.81 21.24 28.30
N TYR A 96 30.08 20.46 27.51
CA TYR A 96 28.63 20.53 27.38
C TYR A 96 27.90 19.25 27.83
N GLU A 97 28.59 18.31 28.49
CA GLU A 97 27.96 17.06 28.96
C GLU A 97 26.83 17.29 29.97
N ALA A 98 26.84 18.42 30.69
CA ALA A 98 25.74 18.79 31.59
C ALA A 98 24.38 18.82 30.88
N PHE A 99 24.34 19.12 29.58
CA PHE A 99 23.11 19.15 28.79
C PHE A 99 22.54 17.77 28.46
N LYS A 100 23.21 16.67 28.84
CA LYS A 100 22.62 15.33 28.78
C LYS A 100 21.48 15.17 29.80
N ASP A 101 21.46 15.97 30.87
CA ASP A 101 20.33 16.04 31.81
C ASP A 101 19.15 16.78 31.14
N PRO A 102 17.95 16.17 31.06
CA PRO A 102 16.75 16.83 30.54
C PRO A 102 16.47 18.22 31.12
N LYS A 103 16.80 18.45 32.39
CA LYS A 103 16.60 19.76 33.05
C LYS A 103 17.49 20.84 32.44
N GLU A 104 18.75 20.52 32.19
CA GLU A 104 19.69 21.44 31.54
C GLU A 104 19.36 21.61 30.06
N ALA A 105 18.98 20.54 29.37
CA ALA A 105 18.51 20.58 27.99
C ALA A 105 17.31 21.54 27.80
N SER A 106 16.41 21.62 28.79
CA SER A 106 15.27 22.55 28.75
C SER A 106 15.68 24.02 28.65
N LYS A 107 16.89 24.39 29.12
CA LYS A 107 17.41 25.76 28.96
C LYS A 107 17.73 26.08 27.50
N LEU A 108 18.25 25.09 26.77
CA LEU A 108 18.53 25.21 25.34
C LEU A 108 17.23 25.36 24.53
N GLU A 109 16.20 24.58 24.86
CA GLU A 109 14.87 24.67 24.26
C GLU A 109 14.23 26.04 24.52
N ARG A 110 14.33 26.55 25.76
CA ARG A 110 13.89 27.91 26.09
C ARG A 110 14.61 28.96 25.27
N ALA A 111 15.92 28.84 25.07
CA ALA A 111 16.67 29.77 24.23
C ALA A 111 16.14 29.77 22.78
N VAL A 112 15.88 28.59 22.20
CA VAL A 112 15.25 28.47 20.87
C VAL A 112 13.86 29.11 20.85
N LEU A 113 13.04 28.89 21.87
CA LEU A 113 11.71 29.48 21.97
C LEU A 113 11.75 31.02 22.08
N GLN A 114 12.74 31.56 22.81
CA GLN A 114 12.98 32.99 22.87
C GLN A 114 13.32 33.53 21.47
N LEU A 115 14.26 32.89 20.74
CA LEU A 115 14.58 33.29 19.37
C LEU A 115 13.38 33.14 18.43
N LYS A 116 12.57 32.10 18.59
CA LYS A 116 11.39 31.87 17.76
C LYS A 116 10.39 33.01 17.85
N THR A 117 10.23 33.60 19.03
CA THR A 117 9.22 34.63 19.32
C THR A 117 9.76 36.07 19.30
N ALA A 118 11.08 36.24 19.26
CA ALA A 118 11.74 37.54 19.34
C ALA A 118 11.46 38.43 18.12
N LYS A 119 10.81 39.58 18.33
CA LYS A 119 10.74 40.65 17.33
C LYS A 119 12.05 41.45 17.23
N ASP A 120 12.83 41.45 18.31
CA ASP A 120 14.09 42.19 18.46
C ASP A 120 15.05 41.35 19.31
N LEU A 121 16.24 41.08 18.78
CA LEU A 121 17.25 40.25 19.47
C LEU A 121 17.87 40.94 20.69
N SER A 122 17.82 42.27 20.77
CA SER A 122 18.36 43.02 21.92
C SER A 122 17.57 42.80 23.21
N LYS A 123 16.31 42.34 23.10
CA LYS A 123 15.40 42.06 24.23
C LYS A 123 15.45 40.61 24.71
N VAL A 124 16.26 39.80 24.04
CA VAL A 124 16.45 38.39 24.38
C VAL A 124 17.62 38.27 25.36
N GLU A 125 17.67 37.21 26.16
CA GLU A 125 18.83 36.92 26.99
C GLU A 125 20.10 36.90 26.13
N ALA A 126 21.17 37.57 26.58
CA ALA A 126 22.41 37.72 25.80
C ALA A 126 23.05 36.35 25.42
N SER A 127 22.80 35.33 26.23
CA SER A 127 23.25 33.96 26.03
C SER A 127 22.42 33.18 24.99
N ALA A 128 21.16 33.57 24.75
CA ALA A 128 20.21 32.77 23.99
C ALA A 128 20.64 32.52 22.54
N PRO A 129 21.16 33.50 21.77
CA PRO A 129 21.66 33.21 20.42
C PRO A 129 22.76 32.13 20.40
N GLY A 130 23.68 32.17 21.37
CA GLY A 130 24.74 31.18 21.51
C GLY A 130 24.21 29.80 21.91
N MET A 131 23.31 29.75 22.89
CA MET A 131 22.68 28.51 23.34
C MET A 131 21.82 27.87 22.25
N SER A 132 21.02 28.65 21.52
CA SER A 132 20.24 28.16 20.37
C SER A 132 21.14 27.65 19.26
N LYS A 133 22.25 28.35 18.96
CA LYS A 133 23.21 27.86 17.96
C LYS A 133 23.79 26.51 18.38
N PHE A 134 24.23 26.38 19.62
CA PHE A 134 24.72 25.10 20.17
C PHE A 134 23.66 24.00 20.12
N TYR A 135 22.42 24.33 20.51
CA TYR A 135 21.29 23.39 20.49
C TYR A 135 21.09 22.80 19.09
N LEU A 136 21.03 23.67 18.09
CA LEU A 136 20.73 23.30 16.71
C LEU A 136 21.91 22.61 16.01
N GLU A 137 23.13 23.10 16.22
CA GLU A 137 24.32 22.65 15.48
C GLU A 137 25.04 21.45 16.11
N SER A 138 24.78 21.16 17.39
CA SER A 138 25.50 20.14 18.16
C SER A 138 24.58 19.26 19.02
N TYR A 139 23.69 19.84 19.84
CA TYR A 139 22.86 19.05 20.76
C TYR A 139 21.83 18.18 20.04
N ILE A 140 21.07 18.73 19.10
CA ILE A 140 20.11 17.95 18.31
C ILE A 140 20.83 16.86 17.48
N PRO A 141 21.90 17.17 16.72
CA PRO A 141 22.75 16.15 16.09
C PRO A 141 23.21 15.03 17.04
N TRP A 142 23.66 15.40 18.25
CA TRP A 142 23.98 14.43 19.31
C TRP A 142 22.76 13.58 19.66
N LYS A 143 21.63 14.20 20.01
CA LYS A 143 20.40 13.54 20.45
C LYS A 143 19.92 12.52 19.42
N ILE A 144 19.83 12.91 18.14
CA ILE A 144 19.25 12.07 17.08
C ILE A 144 20.17 10.95 16.60
N THR A 145 21.44 10.96 16.99
CA THR A 145 22.38 9.87 16.65
C THR A 145 22.52 8.84 17.77
N GLN A 146 21.94 9.09 18.94
CA GLN A 146 21.94 8.13 20.03
C GLN A 146 20.88 7.04 19.82
N ARG A 147 21.21 5.80 20.20
CA ARG A 147 20.33 4.65 20.02
C ARG A 147 19.10 4.72 20.93
N GLU A 148 19.29 5.23 22.14
CA GLU A 148 18.25 5.44 23.15
C GLU A 148 17.16 6.42 22.68
N ASN A 149 17.50 7.38 21.82
CA ASN A 149 16.58 8.41 21.34
C ASN A 149 15.87 8.03 20.03
N LEU A 150 16.04 6.79 19.55
CA LEU A 150 15.39 6.31 18.33
C LEU A 150 13.86 6.52 18.28
N PRO A 151 13.10 6.27 19.37
CA PRO A 151 11.66 6.50 19.38
C PRO A 151 11.26 7.97 19.20
N GLU A 152 12.15 8.90 19.58
CA GLU A 152 11.90 10.34 19.59
C GLU A 152 12.43 11.07 18.34
N LEU A 153 13.04 10.37 17.38
CA LEU A 153 13.67 11.01 16.23
C LEU A 153 12.69 11.87 15.43
N SER A 154 11.55 11.28 15.06
CA SER A 154 10.55 11.94 14.23
C SER A 154 9.96 13.16 14.95
N SER A 155 9.60 13.02 16.22
CA SER A 155 9.02 14.12 17.02
C SER A 155 10.02 15.23 17.28
N THR A 156 11.30 14.90 17.52
CA THR A 156 12.38 15.89 17.68
C THR A 156 12.56 16.71 16.41
N ILE A 157 12.62 16.07 15.25
CA ILE A 157 12.76 16.77 13.96
C ILE A 157 11.50 17.57 13.60
N GLU A 158 10.31 17.05 13.89
CA GLU A 158 9.06 17.76 13.65
C GLU A 158 8.94 19.01 14.51
N GLY A 159 9.26 18.93 15.81
CA GLY A 159 9.31 20.07 16.71
C GLY A 159 10.29 21.14 16.21
N LEU A 160 11.48 20.72 15.78
CA LEU A 160 12.48 21.61 15.20
C LEU A 160 11.98 22.35 13.97
N LEU A 161 11.34 21.64 13.02
CA LEU A 161 10.77 22.26 11.83
C LEU A 161 9.62 23.20 12.17
N LYS A 162 8.76 22.83 13.12
CA LYS A 162 7.67 23.68 13.62
C LYS A 162 8.17 24.97 14.25
N ASP A 163 9.32 24.93 14.91
CA ASP A 163 9.95 26.12 15.48
C ASP A 163 10.52 27.05 14.42
N VAL A 164 11.20 26.50 13.40
CA VAL A 164 11.68 27.27 12.24
C VAL A 164 10.51 27.90 11.48
N ASP A 165 9.49 27.12 11.13
CA ASP A 165 8.31 27.61 10.42
C ASP A 165 7.55 28.66 11.23
N GLY A 166 7.41 28.44 12.55
CA GLY A 166 6.78 29.38 13.45
C GLY A 166 7.51 30.72 13.49
N ALA A 167 8.85 30.70 13.58
CA ALA A 167 9.68 31.90 13.55
C ALA A 167 9.54 32.66 12.23
N GLN A 168 9.51 31.94 11.09
CA GLN A 168 9.34 32.52 9.76
C GLN A 168 7.98 33.20 9.60
N ARG A 169 6.89 32.56 10.03
CA ARG A 169 5.52 33.09 9.89
C ARG A 169 5.33 34.39 10.66
N ILE A 170 5.94 34.53 11.84
CA ILE A 170 5.81 35.76 12.63
C ILE A 170 6.86 36.82 12.27
N GLY A 171 7.77 36.53 11.34
CA GLY A 171 8.86 37.44 10.97
C GLY A 171 9.85 37.67 12.12
N SER A 172 10.14 36.63 12.91
CA SER A 172 11.06 36.75 14.06
C SER A 172 12.46 37.17 13.62
N ALA A 173 13.12 38.03 14.42
CA ALA A 173 14.52 38.40 14.23
C ALA A 173 15.48 37.20 14.42
N GLY A 174 15.06 36.16 15.17
CA GLY A 174 15.80 34.92 15.36
C GLY A 174 15.73 33.94 14.18
N THR A 175 14.84 34.17 13.21
CA THR A 175 14.59 33.26 12.07
C THR A 175 15.86 32.83 11.34
N ARG A 176 16.77 33.78 11.07
CA ARG A 176 18.02 33.48 10.35
C ARG A 176 18.91 32.51 11.14
N THR A 177 19.00 32.69 12.45
CA THR A 177 19.79 31.82 13.33
C THR A 177 19.18 30.42 13.41
N LEU A 178 17.85 30.34 13.56
CA LEU A 178 17.14 29.05 13.63
C LEU A 178 17.25 28.27 12.32
N LEU A 179 17.07 28.94 11.18
CA LEU A 179 17.19 28.32 9.86
C LEU A 179 18.63 27.86 9.59
N ALA A 180 19.62 28.72 9.82
CA ALA A 180 21.02 28.40 9.58
C ALA A 180 21.53 27.30 10.51
N GLY A 181 21.21 27.37 11.81
CA GLY A 181 21.60 26.36 12.79
C GLY A 181 21.00 25.00 12.48
N THR A 182 19.69 24.96 12.15
CA THR A 182 19.02 23.72 11.72
C THR A 182 19.68 23.13 10.48
N PHE A 183 19.93 23.95 9.46
CA PHE A 183 20.60 23.51 8.23
C PHE A 183 21.99 22.91 8.53
N ILE A 184 22.82 23.62 9.30
CA ILE A 184 24.19 23.19 9.64
C ILE A 184 24.16 21.89 10.43
N GLY A 185 23.31 21.78 11.46
CA GLY A 185 23.18 20.57 12.27
C GLY A 185 22.72 19.38 11.45
N MET A 186 21.66 19.53 10.66
CA MET A 186 21.10 18.44 9.86
C MET A 186 22.03 18.03 8.72
N LYS A 187 22.75 18.96 8.11
CA LYS A 187 23.77 18.67 7.10
C LYS A 187 24.84 17.71 7.64
N LYS A 188 25.37 17.99 8.84
CA LYS A 188 26.40 17.12 9.47
C LYS A 188 25.90 15.69 9.61
N ILE A 189 24.66 15.51 10.05
CA ILE A 189 24.08 14.17 10.23
C ILE A 189 23.79 13.51 8.87
N ALA A 190 23.23 14.23 7.91
CA ALA A 190 22.91 13.67 6.60
C ALA A 190 24.16 13.15 5.85
N GLU A 191 25.27 13.89 5.89
CA GLU A 191 26.51 13.55 5.19
C GLU A 191 27.46 12.63 5.98
N GLY A 192 27.26 12.48 7.30
CA GLY A 192 28.16 11.70 8.15
C GLY A 192 27.86 10.19 8.18
N ASN A 193 28.78 9.43 8.76
CA ASN A 193 28.65 7.98 8.94
C ASN A 193 27.79 7.63 10.18
N TYR A 194 26.55 8.10 10.20
CA TYR A 194 25.60 7.84 11.29
C TYR A 194 24.58 6.76 10.89
N MET A 195 23.83 6.28 11.88
CA MET A 195 22.80 5.28 11.65
C MET A 195 21.76 5.75 10.61
N PRO A 196 21.24 4.86 9.73
CA PRO A 196 20.37 5.27 8.63
C PRO A 196 19.11 6.00 9.08
N ALA A 197 18.51 5.62 10.21
CA ALA A 197 17.34 6.29 10.76
C ALA A 197 17.60 7.78 11.06
N ALA A 198 18.76 8.10 11.65
CA ALA A 198 19.15 9.48 11.95
C ALA A 198 19.42 10.27 10.65
N ARG A 199 20.15 9.66 9.70
CA ARG A 199 20.46 10.27 8.40
C ARG A 199 19.20 10.57 7.59
N ILE A 200 18.27 9.62 7.51
CA ILE A 200 16.98 9.78 6.81
C ILE A 200 16.17 10.92 7.43
N ASN A 201 16.09 11.00 8.75
CA ASN A 201 15.39 12.08 9.44
C ASN A 201 16.04 13.45 9.19
N ALA A 202 17.38 13.52 9.20
CA ALA A 202 18.11 14.75 8.87
C ALA A 202 17.90 15.18 7.41
N ILE A 203 17.88 14.24 6.47
CA ILE A 203 17.56 14.48 5.04
C ILE A 203 16.14 15.02 4.88
N ASN A 204 15.17 14.40 5.57
CA ASN A 204 13.78 14.86 5.59
C ASN A 204 13.68 16.28 6.15
N ALA A 205 14.42 16.59 7.21
CA ALA A 205 14.50 17.95 7.74
C ALA A 205 15.03 18.94 6.69
N LEU A 206 16.20 18.65 6.09
CA LEU A 206 16.80 19.49 5.04
C LEU A 206 15.85 19.75 3.86
N SER A 207 15.07 18.73 3.47
CA SER A 207 14.10 18.82 2.36
C SER A 207 12.90 19.72 2.64
N ARG A 208 12.61 19.98 3.91
CA ARG A 208 11.47 20.79 4.37
C ARG A 208 11.87 22.21 4.79
N LEU A 209 13.16 22.51 4.86
CA LEU A 209 13.63 23.85 5.15
C LEU A 209 13.28 24.80 4.01
N ASN A 210 12.61 25.90 4.35
CA ASN A 210 12.21 26.92 3.41
C ASN A 210 13.07 28.18 3.60
N ALA A 211 13.50 28.81 2.49
CA ALA A 211 14.07 30.15 2.51
C ALA A 211 12.98 31.22 2.70
N LYS A 212 11.77 30.96 2.21
CA LYS A 212 10.59 31.81 2.43
C LYS A 212 9.39 30.95 2.84
N PRO A 213 8.64 31.33 3.89
CA PRO A 213 7.47 30.59 4.31
C PRO A 213 6.35 30.68 3.27
N LEU A 214 5.33 29.83 3.44
CA LEU A 214 4.08 29.91 2.70
C LEU A 214 3.42 31.28 2.93
N ASP A 215 3.06 31.95 1.83
CA ASP A 215 2.36 33.24 1.86
C ASP A 215 0.96 33.05 1.27
N LEU A 216 0.03 32.72 2.16
CA LEU A 216 -1.39 32.48 1.82
C LEU A 216 -2.06 33.74 1.27
N ALA A 217 -1.66 34.93 1.75
CA ALA A 217 -2.28 36.19 1.34
C ALA A 217 -2.05 36.49 -0.14
N ASN A 218 -0.86 36.15 -0.66
CA ASN A 218 -0.52 36.33 -2.06
C ASN A 218 -0.59 35.04 -2.89
N GLY A 219 -1.09 33.94 -2.33
CA GLY A 219 -1.15 32.63 -2.99
C GLY A 219 0.23 32.09 -3.40
N ARG A 220 1.31 32.51 -2.73
CA ARG A 220 2.67 32.11 -3.08
C ARG A 220 3.08 30.88 -2.29
N PRO A 221 3.47 29.78 -2.95
CA PRO A 221 3.94 28.59 -2.27
C PRO A 221 5.25 28.88 -1.50
N PRO A 222 5.57 28.07 -0.47
CA PRO A 222 6.85 28.19 0.22
C PRO A 222 8.01 27.98 -0.76
N LEU A 223 9.09 28.74 -0.57
CA LEU A 223 10.30 28.58 -1.37
C LEU A 223 11.33 27.75 -0.58
N PRO A 224 11.70 26.54 -1.05
CA PRO A 224 12.70 25.71 -0.40
C PRO A 224 14.06 26.39 -0.27
N LEU A 225 14.83 25.97 0.74
CA LEU A 225 16.19 26.44 0.93
C LEU A 225 17.11 25.89 -0.16
N SER A 226 17.64 26.76 -1.02
CA SER A 226 18.49 26.38 -2.16
C SER A 226 19.76 25.62 -1.76
N TYR A 227 20.31 25.91 -0.57
CA TYR A 227 21.48 25.20 -0.04
C TYR A 227 21.24 23.72 0.28
N SER A 228 19.99 23.29 0.44
CA SER A 228 19.65 21.88 0.67
C SER A 228 19.83 21.04 -0.59
N TYR A 229 19.54 21.60 -1.77
CA TYR A 229 19.53 20.83 -3.03
C TYR A 229 20.87 20.15 -3.36
N PRO A 230 22.03 20.82 -3.31
CA PRO A 230 23.32 20.17 -3.61
C PRO A 230 23.63 18.97 -2.69
N ILE A 231 23.19 19.02 -1.43
CA ILE A 231 23.38 17.93 -0.46
C ILE A 231 22.48 16.76 -0.82
N LEU A 232 21.20 17.02 -1.09
CA LEU A 232 20.24 16.00 -1.49
C LEU A 232 20.67 15.31 -2.80
N TYR A 233 21.07 16.10 -3.80
CA TYR A 233 21.57 15.58 -5.08
C TYR A 233 22.80 14.69 -4.88
N LYS A 234 23.80 15.17 -4.14
CA LYS A 234 25.01 14.39 -3.82
C LYS A 234 24.70 13.06 -3.13
N LEU A 235 23.79 13.05 -2.15
CA LEU A 235 23.41 11.83 -1.43
C LEU A 235 22.66 10.84 -2.33
N TYR A 236 21.82 11.33 -3.24
CA TYR A 236 21.09 10.50 -4.19
C TYR A 236 22.01 9.85 -5.25
N THR A 237 22.92 10.64 -5.82
CA THR A 237 23.84 10.17 -6.89
C THR A 237 24.95 9.27 -6.36
N ASN A 238 25.20 9.27 -5.06
CA ASN A 238 26.22 8.40 -4.46
C ASN A 238 25.73 6.95 -4.39
N GLU A 239 26.18 6.12 -5.33
CA GLU A 239 25.83 4.69 -5.40
C GLU A 239 26.31 3.87 -4.20
N LYS A 240 27.25 4.40 -3.38
CA LYS A 240 27.70 3.76 -2.14
C LYS A 240 26.74 3.96 -0.96
N GLU A 241 25.78 4.89 -1.08
CA GLU A 241 24.80 5.12 -0.02
C GLU A 241 23.73 4.03 0.00
N SER A 242 23.17 3.78 1.18
CA SER A 242 22.07 2.83 1.32
C SER A 242 20.83 3.31 0.56
N ASP A 243 20.04 2.36 0.05
CA ASP A 243 18.83 2.67 -0.71
C ASP A 243 17.84 3.55 0.05
N GLY A 244 17.71 3.38 1.37
CA GLY A 244 16.85 4.22 2.20
C GLY A 244 17.29 5.69 2.24
N ILE A 245 18.60 5.95 2.24
CA ILE A 245 19.17 7.30 2.22
C ILE A 245 18.97 7.94 0.84
N ARG A 246 19.23 7.18 -0.23
CA ARG A 246 19.01 7.62 -1.61
C ARG A 246 17.52 7.90 -1.86
N ALA A 247 16.62 7.06 -1.33
CA ALA A 247 15.17 7.25 -1.41
C ALA A 247 14.71 8.53 -0.69
N ALA A 248 15.19 8.76 0.54
CA ALA A 248 14.89 9.98 1.29
C ALA A 248 15.40 11.23 0.55
N ALA A 249 16.62 11.15 -0.01
CA ALA A 249 17.20 12.24 -0.79
C ALA A 249 16.37 12.51 -2.06
N LEU A 250 15.97 11.48 -2.80
CA LEU A 250 15.12 11.59 -3.99
C LEU A 250 13.76 12.21 -3.66
N HIS A 251 13.12 11.78 -2.58
CA HIS A 251 11.88 12.38 -2.09
C HIS A 251 12.07 13.88 -1.78
N GLY A 252 13.20 14.23 -1.15
CA GLY A 252 13.56 15.62 -0.90
C GLY A 252 13.78 16.44 -2.18
N ILE A 253 14.45 15.85 -3.18
CA ILE A 253 14.63 16.47 -4.51
C ILE A 253 13.28 16.68 -5.20
N HIS A 254 12.39 15.69 -5.16
CA HIS A 254 11.05 15.83 -5.73
C HIS A 254 10.28 17.00 -5.10
N SER A 255 10.29 17.11 -3.77
CA SER A 255 9.70 18.25 -3.05
C SER A 255 10.33 19.58 -3.46
N TYR A 256 11.66 19.62 -3.56
CA TYR A 256 12.41 20.80 -3.99
C TYR A 256 12.01 21.22 -5.41
N VAL A 257 12.00 20.32 -6.38
CA VAL A 257 11.64 20.60 -7.78
C VAL A 257 10.22 21.14 -7.87
N ARG A 258 9.25 20.52 -7.18
CA ARG A 258 7.85 20.94 -7.20
C ARG A 258 7.64 22.39 -6.76
N LEU A 259 8.45 22.87 -5.80
CA LEU A 259 8.28 24.19 -5.21
C LEU A 259 9.26 25.23 -5.78
N ALA A 260 10.47 24.83 -6.15
CA ALA A 260 11.55 25.70 -6.59
C ALA A 260 11.75 25.73 -8.11
N PHE A 261 10.93 25.01 -8.90
CA PHE A 261 11.05 24.94 -10.36
C PHE A 261 11.30 26.30 -11.06
N PRO A 262 10.60 27.40 -10.71
CA PRO A 262 10.80 28.68 -11.38
C PRO A 262 12.17 29.31 -11.15
N VAL A 263 12.86 28.95 -10.05
CA VAL A 263 14.12 29.58 -9.62
C VAL A 263 15.32 28.62 -9.65
N MET A 264 15.10 27.36 -10.02
CA MET A 264 16.15 26.36 -10.15
C MET A 264 17.07 26.68 -11.33
N LYS A 265 18.38 26.51 -11.16
CA LYS A 265 19.36 26.86 -12.21
C LYS A 265 19.27 25.90 -13.39
N ALA A 266 19.61 26.39 -14.59
CA ALA A 266 19.57 25.58 -15.81
C ALA A 266 20.44 24.32 -15.71
N ASP A 267 21.69 24.46 -15.24
CA ASP A 267 22.62 23.33 -15.09
C ASP A 267 22.11 22.27 -14.11
N GLU A 268 21.47 22.71 -13.01
CA GLU A 268 20.86 21.83 -12.01
C GLU A 268 19.68 21.05 -12.63
N LYS A 269 18.87 21.70 -13.46
CA LYS A 269 17.77 21.04 -14.19
C LYS A 269 18.31 19.99 -15.15
N THR A 270 19.30 20.33 -15.97
CA THR A 270 19.89 19.41 -16.96
C THR A 270 20.52 18.19 -16.29
N ALA A 271 21.30 18.39 -15.22
CA ALA A 271 21.91 17.30 -14.46
C ALA A 271 20.87 16.39 -13.80
N LEU A 272 19.77 16.96 -13.30
CA LEU A 272 18.70 16.18 -12.70
C LEU A 272 17.89 15.39 -13.73
N VAL A 273 17.56 15.99 -14.88
CA VAL A 273 16.88 15.30 -15.99
C VAL A 273 17.70 14.08 -16.44
N ALA A 274 19.02 14.22 -16.59
CA ALA A 274 19.90 13.11 -16.96
C ALA A 274 19.83 11.95 -15.94
N GLU A 275 19.91 12.25 -14.65
CA GLU A 275 19.83 11.23 -13.59
C GLU A 275 18.43 10.60 -13.49
N MET A 276 17.35 11.35 -13.69
CA MET A 276 16.01 10.79 -13.66
C MET A 276 15.75 9.88 -14.86
N ASN A 277 16.23 10.24 -16.05
CA ASN A 277 16.20 9.36 -17.22
C ASN A 277 17.01 8.08 -16.98
N LYS A 278 18.19 8.19 -16.35
CA LYS A 278 19.00 7.03 -15.93
C LYS A 278 18.23 6.12 -14.97
N LEU A 279 17.57 6.68 -13.95
CA LEU A 279 16.78 5.89 -12.99
C LEU A 279 15.57 5.22 -13.67
N LEU A 280 14.91 5.93 -14.59
CA LEU A 280 13.72 5.43 -15.27
C LEU A 280 14.05 4.29 -16.25
N ALA A 281 15.25 4.29 -16.84
CA ALA A 281 15.71 3.24 -17.75
C ALA A 281 16.49 2.11 -17.06
N ALA A 282 16.85 2.25 -15.78
CA ALA A 282 17.66 1.26 -15.08
C ALA A 282 16.83 0.02 -14.68
N GLU A 283 17.45 -1.15 -14.77
CA GLU A 283 16.92 -2.36 -14.16
C GLU A 283 17.03 -2.29 -12.62
N PRO A 284 16.16 -3.01 -11.87
CA PRO A 284 16.29 -3.16 -10.43
C PRO A 284 17.67 -3.72 -10.04
N PRO A 285 18.47 -3.02 -9.22
CA PRO A 285 19.71 -3.57 -8.70
C PRO A 285 19.46 -4.87 -7.95
N LYS A 286 20.41 -5.81 -7.96
CA LYS A 286 20.29 -7.11 -7.25
C LYS A 286 19.96 -6.98 -5.75
N SER A 287 20.33 -5.85 -5.13
CA SER A 287 20.07 -5.56 -3.72
C SER A 287 18.69 -4.94 -3.46
N ARG A 288 17.89 -4.66 -4.50
CA ARG A 288 16.64 -3.91 -4.43
C ARG A 288 15.50 -4.71 -5.06
N ASP A 289 14.41 -4.83 -4.30
CA ASP A 289 13.17 -5.40 -4.81
C ASP A 289 12.61 -4.60 -6.01
N ALA A 290 12.01 -5.29 -6.98
CA ALA A 290 11.49 -4.65 -8.19
C ALA A 290 10.39 -3.61 -7.89
N LYS A 291 9.50 -3.87 -6.90
CA LYS A 291 8.47 -2.89 -6.49
C LYS A 291 9.11 -1.70 -5.76
N ALA A 292 10.14 -1.94 -4.96
CA ALA A 292 10.91 -0.85 -4.34
C ALA A 292 11.63 0.02 -5.40
N HIS A 293 12.15 -0.59 -6.47
CA HIS A 293 12.71 0.14 -7.60
C HIS A 293 11.64 0.96 -8.34
N ALA A 294 10.51 0.34 -8.66
CA ALA A 294 9.35 0.99 -9.27
C ALA A 294 8.86 2.19 -8.44
N TYR A 295 8.85 2.08 -7.12
CA TYR A 295 8.51 3.20 -6.23
C TYR A 295 9.45 4.41 -6.42
N LEU A 296 10.75 4.18 -6.61
CA LEU A 296 11.70 5.26 -6.88
C LEU A 296 11.52 5.85 -8.28
N GLN A 297 11.25 5.02 -9.28
CA GLN A 297 10.99 5.47 -10.65
C GLN A 297 9.79 6.41 -10.74
N ARG A 298 8.77 6.26 -9.87
CA ARG A 298 7.63 7.19 -9.81
C ARG A 298 8.06 8.63 -9.53
N PHE A 299 9.04 8.83 -8.63
CA PHE A 299 9.60 10.16 -8.40
C PHE A 299 10.37 10.69 -9.61
N ALA A 300 11.06 9.81 -10.34
CA ALA A 300 11.73 10.21 -11.58
C ALA A 300 10.72 10.70 -12.62
N VAL A 301 9.61 9.98 -12.80
CA VAL A 301 8.51 10.40 -13.68
C VAL A 301 7.94 11.76 -13.25
N ASP A 302 7.64 11.95 -11.97
CA ASP A 302 7.15 13.25 -11.45
C ASP A 302 8.14 14.39 -11.73
N ILE A 303 9.42 14.18 -11.42
CA ILE A 303 10.46 15.20 -11.62
C ILE A 303 10.60 15.53 -13.11
N LEU A 304 10.68 14.52 -13.98
CA LEU A 304 10.77 14.71 -15.43
C LEU A 304 9.52 15.44 -15.97
N ASN A 305 8.34 15.09 -15.46
CA ASN A 305 7.08 15.73 -15.85
C ASN A 305 7.04 17.22 -15.48
N ILE A 306 7.63 17.61 -14.33
CA ILE A 306 7.74 19.02 -13.94
C ILE A 306 8.81 19.75 -14.76
N LEU A 307 9.93 19.07 -15.05
CA LEU A 307 11.09 19.69 -15.71
C LEU A 307 11.02 19.71 -17.23
N ARG A 308 10.13 18.93 -17.86
CA ARG A 308 10.03 18.85 -19.32
C ARG A 308 9.67 20.19 -19.95
N ALA A 309 10.10 20.37 -21.20
CA ALA A 309 9.53 21.41 -22.04
C ALA A 309 8.08 21.04 -22.42
N PRO A 310 7.17 22.02 -22.60
CA PRO A 310 5.75 21.75 -22.90
C PRO A 310 5.49 20.83 -24.10
N ASN A 311 6.37 20.84 -25.10
CA ASN A 311 6.24 20.06 -26.34
C ASN A 311 7.21 18.87 -26.44
N ASP A 312 7.82 18.47 -25.32
CA ASP A 312 8.76 17.35 -25.31
C ASP A 312 8.02 16.01 -25.29
N ALA A 313 8.12 15.27 -26.40
CA ALA A 313 7.52 13.96 -26.57
C ALA A 313 8.28 12.83 -25.85
N SER A 314 9.55 13.04 -25.50
CA SER A 314 10.46 11.97 -25.08
C SER A 314 9.94 11.23 -23.84
N LEU A 315 9.54 11.98 -22.82
CA LEU A 315 8.96 11.39 -21.61
C LEU A 315 7.68 10.62 -21.94
N GLY A 316 6.77 11.16 -22.73
CA GLY A 316 5.50 10.49 -23.01
C GLY A 316 5.70 9.18 -23.79
N THR A 317 6.63 9.14 -24.75
CA THR A 317 7.00 7.88 -25.43
C THR A 317 7.59 6.85 -24.48
N GLN A 318 8.40 7.30 -23.51
CA GLN A 318 8.96 6.42 -22.49
C GLN A 318 7.88 5.91 -21.52
N LEU A 319 6.92 6.74 -21.12
CA LEU A 319 5.80 6.34 -20.26
C LEU A 319 4.91 5.29 -20.92
N ILE A 320 4.65 5.44 -22.23
CA ILE A 320 3.91 4.43 -23.00
C ILE A 320 4.68 3.10 -22.96
N SER A 321 5.97 3.11 -23.32
CA SER A 321 6.81 1.91 -23.29
C SER A 321 6.82 1.23 -21.92
N ILE A 322 6.94 2.01 -20.83
CA ILE A 322 6.92 1.47 -19.46
C ILE A 322 5.56 0.88 -19.11
N SER A 323 4.48 1.56 -19.48
CA SER A 323 3.12 1.11 -19.19
C SER A 323 2.73 -0.16 -19.93
N THR A 324 3.28 -0.40 -21.12
CA THR A 324 2.95 -1.56 -21.98
C THR A 324 3.89 -2.75 -21.79
N ALA A 325 5.03 -2.60 -21.12
CA ALA A 325 6.00 -3.69 -20.95
C ALA A 325 5.56 -4.68 -19.86
N GLU A 326 5.39 -5.95 -20.22
CA GLU A 326 4.81 -7.01 -19.36
C GLU A 326 5.63 -7.30 -18.10
N ASP A 327 6.95 -7.10 -18.17
CA ASP A 327 7.89 -7.34 -17.07
C ASP A 327 7.89 -6.21 -16.02
N ASN A 328 7.36 -5.04 -16.35
CA ASN A 328 7.30 -3.92 -15.42
C ASN A 328 6.25 -4.14 -14.32
N PRO A 329 6.61 -3.91 -13.05
CA PRO A 329 5.65 -3.94 -11.95
C PRO A 329 4.49 -2.98 -12.20
N ASP A 330 3.26 -3.42 -11.90
CA ASP A 330 2.05 -2.60 -12.07
C ASP A 330 2.15 -1.23 -11.38
N LEU A 331 2.91 -1.15 -10.28
CA LEU A 331 3.16 0.09 -9.55
C LEU A 331 3.73 1.22 -10.44
N ILE A 332 4.69 0.92 -11.32
CA ILE A 332 5.26 1.93 -12.23
C ILE A 332 4.51 1.96 -13.55
N ALA A 333 4.01 0.83 -14.04
CA ALA A 333 3.29 0.78 -15.30
C ALA A 333 1.97 1.56 -15.26
N LEU A 334 1.12 1.32 -14.26
CA LEU A 334 -0.15 2.04 -14.08
C LEU A 334 0.09 3.52 -13.77
N TYR A 335 1.12 3.81 -12.98
CA TYR A 335 1.48 5.19 -12.68
C TYR A 335 1.96 5.94 -13.94
N SER A 336 2.72 5.26 -14.81
CA SER A 336 3.17 5.82 -16.09
C SER A 336 2.00 6.03 -17.05
N ALA A 337 1.07 5.08 -17.11
CA ALA A 337 -0.18 5.23 -17.84
C ALA A 337 -0.95 6.47 -17.36
N ALA A 338 -1.24 6.58 -16.05
CA ALA A 338 -1.97 7.72 -15.50
C ALA A 338 -1.26 9.07 -15.74
N LYS A 339 0.06 9.11 -15.66
CA LYS A 339 0.84 10.33 -15.92
C LYS A 339 0.79 10.80 -17.36
N LEU A 340 0.53 9.90 -18.31
CA LEU A 340 0.26 10.25 -19.69
C LEU A 340 -0.93 11.22 -19.79
N GLY A 341 -1.92 11.10 -18.90
CA GLY A 341 -3.09 11.98 -18.83
C GLY A 341 -2.78 13.47 -18.66
N SER A 342 -1.56 13.82 -18.22
CA SER A 342 -1.13 15.23 -18.13
C SER A 342 -0.60 15.82 -19.44
N PHE A 343 -0.48 15.01 -20.50
CA PHE A 343 0.01 15.45 -21.80
C PHE A 343 -1.16 15.87 -22.69
N GLN A 344 -1.24 17.17 -22.97
CA GLN A 344 -2.21 17.74 -23.92
C GLN A 344 -1.57 17.96 -25.31
N THR A 345 -0.25 18.15 -25.37
CA THR A 345 0.51 18.47 -26.58
C THR A 345 1.85 17.72 -26.60
N GLY A 346 2.49 17.64 -27.77
CA GLY A 346 3.82 17.06 -27.96
C GLY A 346 3.82 15.58 -28.36
N LEU A 347 2.74 14.84 -28.09
CA LEU A 347 2.64 13.41 -28.41
C LEU A 347 1.86 13.08 -29.69
N GLN A 348 1.28 14.09 -30.35
CA GLN A 348 0.48 13.91 -31.56
C GLN A 348 1.26 13.13 -32.64
N GLY A 349 0.72 11.98 -33.04
CA GLY A 349 1.31 11.13 -34.08
C GLY A 349 2.58 10.40 -33.66
N LYS A 350 2.88 10.34 -32.36
CA LYS A 350 4.01 9.56 -31.79
C LYS A 350 3.62 8.16 -31.33
N VAL A 351 2.32 7.86 -31.32
CA VAL A 351 1.79 6.53 -31.02
C VAL A 351 1.41 5.89 -32.33
N GLU A 352 2.24 4.94 -32.78
CA GLU A 352 2.05 4.24 -34.06
C GLU A 352 0.87 3.27 -34.01
N ASP A 353 0.71 2.55 -32.89
CA ASP A 353 -0.32 1.54 -32.69
C ASP A 353 -1.02 1.75 -31.33
N PRO A 354 -2.14 2.52 -31.29
CA PRO A 354 -2.89 2.71 -30.07
C PRO A 354 -3.60 1.45 -29.58
N SER A 355 -3.96 0.54 -30.49
CA SER A 355 -4.63 -0.73 -30.18
C SER A 355 -3.71 -1.64 -29.37
N ALA A 356 -2.40 -1.66 -29.67
CA ALA A 356 -1.42 -2.37 -28.86
C ALA A 356 -1.31 -1.80 -27.44
N VAL A 357 -1.37 -0.47 -27.28
CA VAL A 357 -1.32 0.19 -25.96
C VAL A 357 -2.56 -0.16 -25.14
N THR A 358 -3.75 0.01 -25.70
CA THR A 358 -5.02 -0.29 -25.01
C THR A 358 -5.13 -1.77 -24.68
N LYS A 359 -4.70 -2.67 -25.57
CA LYS A 359 -4.65 -4.12 -25.30
C LYS A 359 -3.80 -4.45 -24.08
N GLN A 360 -2.57 -3.92 -24.02
CA GLN A 360 -1.67 -4.17 -22.86
C GLN A 360 -2.21 -3.55 -21.56
N TRP A 361 -2.87 -2.41 -21.64
CA TRP A 361 -3.56 -1.83 -20.48
C TRP A 361 -4.73 -2.70 -20.02
N SER A 362 -5.51 -3.27 -20.94
CA SER A 362 -6.56 -4.25 -20.64
C SER A 362 -6.00 -5.50 -19.98
N VAL A 363 -4.85 -6.03 -20.44
CA VAL A 363 -4.17 -7.17 -19.80
C VAL A 363 -3.87 -6.87 -18.34
N ARG A 364 -3.44 -5.65 -18.00
CA ARG A 364 -3.20 -5.27 -16.59
C ARG A 364 -4.48 -5.18 -15.77
N ALA A 365 -5.55 -4.61 -16.32
CA ALA A 365 -6.85 -4.58 -15.66
C ALA A 365 -7.38 -5.99 -15.40
N PHE A 366 -7.28 -6.86 -16.41
CA PHE A 366 -7.63 -8.28 -16.33
C PHE A 366 -6.81 -9.00 -15.23
N ASN A 367 -5.49 -8.88 -15.25
CA ASN A 367 -4.62 -9.49 -14.24
C ASN A 367 -4.91 -8.97 -12.82
N ALA A 368 -5.25 -7.69 -12.67
CA ALA A 368 -5.64 -7.14 -11.38
C ALA A 368 -6.93 -7.78 -10.85
N LEU A 369 -7.94 -7.95 -11.72
CA LEU A 369 -9.19 -8.64 -11.41
C LEU A 369 -8.93 -10.12 -11.06
N GLN A 370 -8.18 -10.83 -11.89
CA GLN A 370 -7.82 -12.23 -11.65
C GLN A 370 -7.08 -12.40 -10.33
N SER A 371 -6.15 -11.50 -10.01
CA SER A 371 -5.42 -11.56 -8.74
C SER A 371 -6.33 -11.40 -7.51
N GLU A 372 -7.46 -10.70 -7.65
CA GLU A 372 -8.43 -10.58 -6.57
C GLU A 372 -9.29 -11.84 -6.44
N LEU A 373 -9.72 -12.44 -7.55
CA LEU A 373 -10.39 -13.74 -7.55
C LEU A 373 -9.49 -14.80 -6.88
N ASP A 374 -8.24 -14.93 -7.31
CA ASP A 374 -7.25 -15.86 -6.75
C ASP A 374 -7.03 -15.60 -5.24
N ARG A 375 -7.01 -14.32 -4.82
CA ARG A 375 -6.87 -13.94 -3.40
C ARG A 375 -8.05 -14.42 -2.58
N PHE A 376 -9.27 -14.28 -3.09
CA PHE A 376 -10.47 -14.73 -2.41
C PHE A 376 -10.55 -16.26 -2.34
N GLU A 377 -10.25 -16.95 -3.43
CA GLU A 377 -10.15 -18.41 -3.44
C GLU A 377 -9.16 -18.90 -2.38
N ALA A 378 -7.97 -18.29 -2.30
CA ALA A 378 -6.95 -18.64 -1.32
C ALA A 378 -7.35 -18.32 0.14
N GLN A 379 -8.31 -17.40 0.36
CA GLN A 379 -8.85 -17.08 1.68
C GLN A 379 -9.98 -18.01 2.11
N THR A 380 -10.75 -18.56 1.16
CA THR A 380 -11.78 -19.55 1.49
C THR A 380 -11.11 -20.78 2.11
N ARG A 381 -11.38 -21.04 3.40
CA ARG A 381 -10.84 -22.23 4.07
C ARG A 381 -11.36 -23.46 3.34
N PRO A 382 -10.52 -24.45 3.00
CA PRO A 382 -11.02 -25.72 2.50
C PRO A 382 -12.06 -26.26 3.49
N ARG A 383 -13.21 -26.73 2.98
CA ARG A 383 -14.32 -27.23 3.80
C ARG A 383 -13.75 -28.14 4.90
N PRO A 384 -14.09 -27.94 6.19
CA PRO A 384 -13.59 -28.79 7.25
C PRO A 384 -13.86 -30.24 6.86
N ALA A 385 -12.83 -31.07 6.90
CA ALA A 385 -12.91 -32.48 6.49
C ALA A 385 -14.17 -33.09 7.10
N GLN A 386 -15.05 -33.63 6.25
CA GLN A 386 -16.30 -34.25 6.69
C GLN A 386 -15.98 -35.31 7.74
N SER A 387 -16.34 -35.00 9.00
CA SER A 387 -16.15 -35.81 10.20
C SER A 387 -14.72 -36.31 10.44
N GLN A 388 -14.09 -35.86 11.53
CA GLN A 388 -13.11 -36.74 12.18
C GLN A 388 -13.81 -38.09 12.42
N PRO A 389 -13.18 -39.24 12.10
CA PRO A 389 -13.77 -40.53 12.42
C PRO A 389 -14.17 -40.53 13.90
N PRO A 390 -15.33 -41.13 14.26
CA PRO A 390 -15.80 -41.18 15.63
C PRO A 390 -14.65 -41.60 16.55
N ASN A 391 -14.54 -40.96 17.70
CA ASN A 391 -13.45 -41.22 18.64
C ASN A 391 -13.35 -42.75 18.88
N PRO A 392 -12.17 -43.41 18.76
CA PRO A 392 -12.06 -44.87 18.84
C PRO A 392 -12.72 -45.50 20.08
N ILE A 393 -12.84 -44.72 21.15
CA ILE A 393 -13.50 -45.09 22.40
C ILE A 393 -15.00 -45.37 22.20
N ASP A 394 -15.69 -44.68 21.28
CA ASP A 394 -17.11 -44.90 21.01
C ASP A 394 -17.36 -46.20 20.22
N PHE A 395 -16.38 -46.73 19.49
CA PHE A 395 -16.45 -48.08 18.89
C PHE A 395 -16.29 -49.20 19.93
N LEU A 396 -15.63 -48.92 21.07
CA LEU A 396 -15.41 -49.89 22.14
C LEU A 396 -16.50 -49.87 23.21
N ARG A 397 -17.37 -48.85 23.22
CA ARG A 397 -18.54 -48.80 24.10
C ARG A 397 -19.61 -49.75 23.57
N LYS A 398 -19.66 -50.96 24.12
CA LYS A 398 -20.79 -51.89 23.92
C LYS A 398 -22.11 -51.14 24.14
N ALA A 399 -22.98 -51.18 23.14
CA ALA A 399 -24.29 -50.55 23.18
C ALA A 399 -24.99 -50.94 24.49
N LYS A 400 -25.31 -49.94 25.33
CA LYS A 400 -26.14 -50.18 26.52
C LYS A 400 -27.45 -50.81 26.03
N PRO A 401 -27.91 -51.92 26.63
CA PRO A 401 -29.16 -52.54 26.23
C PRO A 401 -30.28 -51.52 26.39
N LYS A 402 -31.04 -51.28 25.30
CA LYS A 402 -32.25 -50.45 25.32
C LYS A 402 -33.18 -51.01 26.39
N LYS A 403 -33.33 -50.30 27.51
CA LYS A 403 -34.38 -50.60 28.49
C LYS A 403 -35.73 -50.47 27.78
N PRO A 404 -36.63 -51.48 27.88
CA PRO A 404 -37.97 -51.35 27.34
C PRO A 404 -38.69 -50.22 28.07
N GLN A 405 -39.08 -49.18 27.34
CA GLN A 405 -39.97 -48.15 27.86
C GLN A 405 -41.34 -48.78 28.08
N ALA A 406 -41.70 -48.96 29.34
CA ALA A 406 -43.04 -49.35 29.75
C ALA A 406 -44.01 -48.21 29.40
N ILE A 407 -45.00 -48.55 28.57
CA ILE A 407 -46.16 -47.70 28.25
C ILE A 407 -47.02 -47.65 29.52
N ALA A 408 -46.98 -46.53 30.23
CA ALA A 408 -47.93 -46.24 31.31
C ALA A 408 -48.66 -44.94 30.96
N ALA A 409 -49.84 -45.09 30.37
CA ALA A 409 -50.84 -44.05 30.29
C ALA A 409 -51.42 -43.82 31.69
N THR A 410 -51.47 -42.59 32.19
CA THR A 410 -52.71 -41.95 32.69
C THR A 410 -52.49 -40.54 33.25
N ARG A 411 -53.33 -39.63 32.72
CA ARG A 411 -54.16 -38.63 33.42
C ARG A 411 -53.53 -37.48 34.22
N ARG A 412 -53.81 -36.30 33.67
CA ARG A 412 -54.62 -35.18 34.22
C ARG A 412 -54.14 -34.48 35.50
N SER A 413 -54.17 -33.15 35.34
CA SER A 413 -54.51 -32.14 36.37
C SER A 413 -53.37 -31.83 37.33
N ARG A 414 -53.23 -30.66 37.93
CA ARG A 414 -53.76 -29.30 37.78
C ARG A 414 -53.04 -28.60 38.95
N THR A 415 -52.56 -27.38 38.72
CA THR A 415 -52.52 -26.30 39.72
C THR A 415 -51.64 -26.44 40.98
N SER A 416 -51.06 -25.27 41.31
CA SER A 416 -50.79 -24.76 42.66
C SER A 416 -49.46 -25.10 43.31
N SER A 417 -48.62 -24.06 43.36
CA SER A 417 -48.07 -23.47 44.58
C SER A 417 -48.16 -24.31 45.85
N ASP A 418 -47.03 -24.57 46.51
CA ASP A 418 -46.82 -24.09 47.89
C ASP A 418 -45.36 -24.24 48.35
N MET A 419 -45.02 -23.38 49.30
CA MET A 419 -43.76 -23.17 50.00
C MET A 419 -43.21 -24.36 50.79
N GLY A 420 -41.94 -24.24 51.17
CA GLY A 420 -41.40 -24.89 52.37
C GLY A 420 -39.88 -25.11 52.29
N MET A 421 -39.06 -24.12 52.68
CA MET A 421 -38.36 -24.08 53.98
C MET A 421 -37.47 -25.30 54.26
N GLY A 422 -36.15 -25.09 54.35
CA GLY A 422 -35.21 -26.14 54.76
C GLY A 422 -33.75 -25.71 54.85
N MET A 423 -33.46 -24.83 55.81
CA MET A 423 -32.16 -24.44 56.37
C MET A 423 -30.99 -25.45 56.28
N GLY A 424 -29.76 -24.92 56.13
CA GLY A 424 -28.66 -25.38 56.98
C GLY A 424 -27.22 -25.27 56.44
N ARG A 425 -26.52 -24.20 56.88
CA ARG A 425 -25.07 -24.09 57.25
C ARG A 425 -24.01 -24.56 56.21
N GLY A 426 -22.90 -23.86 55.96
CA GLY A 426 -22.20 -22.79 56.67
C GLY A 426 -20.68 -22.94 56.41
N MET A 427 -19.95 -21.83 56.58
CA MET A 427 -18.48 -21.64 56.45
C MET A 427 -17.93 -21.55 55.02
N GLY A 428 -17.16 -20.53 54.64
CA GLY A 428 -16.62 -19.39 55.40
C GLY A 428 -15.30 -18.94 54.80
N MET A 429 -15.20 -17.62 54.55
CA MET A 429 -13.99 -16.77 54.53
C MET A 429 -12.86 -17.07 53.54
N ASP A 430 -12.02 -16.13 53.12
CA ASP A 430 -11.98 -14.66 53.01
C ASP A 430 -10.55 -14.35 52.49
N ALA A 431 -10.35 -13.11 52.08
CA ALA A 431 -9.09 -12.36 52.08
C ALA A 431 -8.16 -12.47 50.86
N GLY A 432 -8.00 -11.31 50.20
CA GLY A 432 -6.77 -10.99 49.47
C GLY A 432 -6.85 -9.78 48.54
N TYR A 433 -7.04 -8.56 49.10
CA TYR A 433 -6.30 -7.31 48.81
C TYR A 433 -5.47 -7.25 47.49
N SER A 434 -5.43 -6.18 46.66
CA SER A 434 -5.67 -4.73 46.78
C SER A 434 -5.36 -4.10 45.37
N PRO A 435 -5.14 -2.78 45.18
CA PRO A 435 -6.14 -1.79 44.79
C PRO A 435 -5.77 -1.00 43.49
N ASP A 436 -6.66 -0.09 43.08
CA ASP A 436 -6.41 1.15 42.34
C ASP A 436 -5.62 1.10 41.02
N MET A 437 -6.34 1.19 39.89
CA MET A 437 -5.86 1.96 38.76
C MET A 437 -6.96 2.94 38.30
N ASP A 438 -6.64 4.22 38.52
CA ASP A 438 -7.29 5.38 37.94
C ASP A 438 -7.49 5.20 36.43
N MET A 439 -8.75 5.01 36.03
CA MET A 439 -9.19 5.19 34.66
C MET A 439 -9.40 6.68 34.42
N ASP A 440 -8.32 7.40 34.16
CA ASP A 440 -8.42 8.75 33.63
C ASP A 440 -8.83 8.66 32.16
N MET A 441 -10.13 8.82 31.94
CA MET A 441 -10.71 9.04 30.63
C MET A 441 -10.34 10.44 30.15
N GLU A 442 -9.36 10.55 29.25
CA GLU A 442 -9.30 11.68 28.32
C GLU A 442 -9.45 11.18 26.88
N MET A 443 -10.73 10.99 26.52
CA MET A 443 -11.19 10.98 25.15
C MET A 443 -10.99 12.37 24.55
N GLY A 444 -10.03 12.48 23.65
CA GLY A 444 -9.81 13.67 22.82
C GLY A 444 -9.53 13.27 21.38
N MET A 445 -10.51 12.65 20.71
CA MET A 445 -10.68 12.91 19.28
C MET A 445 -10.91 14.41 19.12
N GLU A 446 -10.21 15.07 18.19
CA GLU A 446 -10.81 15.96 17.18
C GLU A 446 -9.73 16.63 16.33
N MET A 447 -9.77 16.37 15.01
CA MET A 447 -10.25 17.32 13.99
C MET A 447 -9.23 18.39 13.61
N GLY A 448 -8.38 18.03 12.65
CA GLY A 448 -7.78 19.00 11.73
C GLY A 448 -8.71 19.32 10.56
N MET A 449 -10.00 19.57 10.82
CA MET A 449 -10.87 20.24 9.86
C MET A 449 -10.69 21.75 10.04
N GLY A 450 -10.20 22.41 8.99
CA GLY A 450 -10.20 23.85 8.88
C GLY A 450 -11.63 24.37 8.77
N MET A 451 -12.25 24.65 9.92
CA MET A 451 -13.42 25.52 10.00
C MET A 451 -12.95 26.97 9.97
N GLY A 452 -13.09 27.59 8.79
CA GLY A 452 -13.14 29.03 8.66
C GLY A 452 -14.36 29.55 9.40
N MET A 453 -14.12 30.22 10.53
CA MET A 453 -15.09 31.05 11.23
C MET A 453 -15.46 32.25 10.37
N GLY A 454 -16.60 32.13 9.68
CA GLY A 454 -17.39 33.23 9.16
C GLY A 454 -18.82 33.10 9.66
N MET A 455 -19.02 33.17 10.98
CA MET A 455 -20.36 33.34 11.56
C MET A 455 -20.74 34.81 11.50
N GLU A 456 -21.40 35.20 10.40
CA GLU A 456 -22.48 36.17 10.50
C GLU A 456 -23.73 35.40 10.92
N MET A 457 -24.31 35.83 12.04
CA MET A 457 -25.57 35.30 12.54
C MET A 457 -26.68 35.64 11.56
N ASP A 458 -27.41 34.64 11.08
CA ASP A 458 -28.83 34.81 10.87
C ASP A 458 -29.61 33.57 11.31
N MET A 459 -30.52 33.81 12.24
CA MET A 459 -31.40 32.85 12.90
C MET A 459 -32.60 32.61 11.99
N GLY A 460 -32.51 31.61 11.11
CA GLY A 460 -33.60 31.19 10.25
C GLY A 460 -34.04 29.75 10.53
N MET A 461 -34.91 29.56 11.53
CA MET A 461 -35.71 28.35 11.72
C MET A 461 -36.56 28.09 10.46
N GLY A 462 -36.12 27.15 9.63
CA GLY A 462 -36.88 26.63 8.50
C GLY A 462 -36.83 25.11 8.49
N MET A 463 -37.81 24.49 9.14
CA MET A 463 -38.09 23.06 8.94
C MET A 463 -38.42 22.82 7.46
N GLU A 464 -37.51 22.17 6.74
CA GLU A 464 -37.84 21.48 5.50
C GLU A 464 -37.74 19.97 5.76
N MET A 465 -38.86 19.44 6.27
CA MET A 465 -39.18 18.02 6.32
C MET A 465 -39.34 17.50 4.90
N GLY A 466 -38.25 17.02 4.30
CA GLY A 466 -38.27 16.59 2.91
C GLY A 466 -37.01 15.87 2.42
N TYR A 467 -36.29 15.16 3.28
CA TYR A 467 -35.26 14.24 2.80
C TYR A 467 -35.79 12.82 2.86
N GLY A 468 -36.09 12.29 1.67
CA GLY A 468 -36.43 10.91 1.46
C GLY A 468 -35.41 10.01 2.15
N MET A 469 -35.90 8.88 2.64
CA MET A 469 -35.07 7.76 3.10
C MET A 469 -34.11 7.39 1.96
N GLN A 470 -32.92 8.01 1.93
CA GLN A 470 -31.79 7.43 1.24
C GLN A 470 -31.61 6.09 1.93
N MET A 471 -31.98 5.03 1.23
CA MET A 471 -31.67 3.66 1.62
C MET A 471 -30.20 3.68 2.01
N MET A 472 -29.88 3.55 3.30
CA MET A 472 -28.49 3.36 3.69
C MET A 472 -28.06 2.08 3.01
N ALA A 473 -27.14 2.18 2.04
CA ALA A 473 -26.49 1.03 1.47
C ALA A 473 -26.01 0.13 2.62
N ASN A 474 -26.31 -1.16 2.54
CA ASN A 474 -25.92 -2.08 3.59
C ASN A 474 -24.40 -2.00 3.80
N PRO A 475 -23.93 -2.03 5.06
CA PRO A 475 -22.49 -1.93 5.32
C PRO A 475 -21.77 -3.12 4.68
N GLN A 476 -20.97 -2.84 3.64
CA GLN A 476 -20.24 -3.86 2.90
C GLN A 476 -19.11 -4.48 3.76
N PRO A 477 -18.78 -5.76 3.56
CA PRO A 477 -17.61 -6.38 4.18
C PRO A 477 -16.32 -5.60 3.88
N PRO A 478 -15.36 -5.55 4.83
CA PRO A 478 -14.09 -4.85 4.61
C PRO A 478 -13.30 -5.45 3.44
N GLU A 479 -13.44 -6.74 3.17
CA GLU A 479 -12.77 -7.43 2.07
C GLU A 479 -13.28 -6.97 0.69
N VAL A 480 -14.59 -6.78 0.55
CA VAL A 480 -15.25 -6.24 -0.66
C VAL A 480 -14.79 -4.80 -0.87
N ASN A 481 -14.86 -3.97 0.17
CA ASN A 481 -14.39 -2.58 0.11
C ASN A 481 -12.93 -2.45 -0.34
N LEU A 482 -12.04 -3.33 0.16
CA LEU A 482 -10.63 -3.31 -0.22
C LEU A 482 -10.42 -3.79 -1.67
N SER A 483 -11.13 -4.83 -2.08
CA SER A 483 -11.06 -5.37 -3.44
C SER A 483 -11.55 -4.34 -4.46
N ARG A 484 -12.73 -3.76 -4.23
CA ARG A 484 -13.32 -2.70 -5.04
C ARG A 484 -12.37 -1.52 -5.19
N ARG A 485 -11.85 -0.99 -4.08
CA ARG A 485 -10.86 0.11 -4.11
C ARG A 485 -9.62 -0.22 -4.94
N LYS A 486 -9.14 -1.46 -4.91
CA LYS A 486 -7.97 -1.87 -5.70
C LYS A 486 -8.30 -1.89 -7.18
N ILE A 487 -9.42 -2.52 -7.59
CA ILE A 487 -9.82 -2.61 -9.00
C ILE A 487 -10.15 -1.21 -9.55
N ASP A 488 -10.95 -0.43 -8.83
CA ASP A 488 -11.26 0.96 -9.19
C ASP A 488 -10.00 1.78 -9.38
N PHE A 489 -9.01 1.65 -8.48
CA PHE A 489 -7.75 2.36 -8.61
C PHE A 489 -7.04 2.00 -9.94
N VAL A 490 -7.01 0.73 -10.33
CA VAL A 490 -6.41 0.29 -11.60
C VAL A 490 -7.17 0.91 -12.78
N LEU A 491 -8.48 0.76 -12.84
CA LEU A 491 -9.31 1.28 -13.93
C LEU A 491 -9.19 2.81 -14.05
N GLN A 492 -9.24 3.53 -12.92
CA GLN A 492 -9.09 4.98 -12.88
C GLN A 492 -7.71 5.44 -13.36
N GLN A 493 -6.62 4.73 -13.03
CA GLN A 493 -5.29 5.07 -13.55
C GLN A 493 -5.22 4.93 -15.08
N LEU A 494 -5.83 3.88 -15.62
CA LEU A 494 -5.88 3.64 -17.06
C LEU A 494 -6.77 4.67 -17.78
N LEU A 495 -7.97 4.96 -17.25
CA LEU A 495 -8.87 5.99 -17.74
C LEU A 495 -8.21 7.38 -17.70
N GLN A 496 -7.52 7.70 -16.61
CA GLN A 496 -6.74 8.93 -16.50
C GLN A 496 -5.65 9.00 -17.56
N GLY A 497 -4.96 7.89 -17.83
CA GLY A 497 -3.95 7.82 -18.89
C GLY A 497 -4.51 7.99 -20.30
N ALA A 498 -5.71 7.48 -20.55
CA ALA A 498 -6.36 7.57 -21.85
C ALA A 498 -6.95 8.96 -22.13
N THR A 499 -7.59 9.56 -21.13
CA THR A 499 -8.46 10.75 -21.30
C THR A 499 -7.98 12.01 -20.59
N GLY A 500 -7.03 11.88 -19.65
CA GLY A 500 -6.69 12.92 -18.68
C GLY A 500 -7.57 12.93 -17.43
N SER A 501 -8.70 12.21 -17.43
CA SER A 501 -9.66 12.17 -16.33
C SER A 501 -9.77 10.77 -15.74
N ALA A 502 -9.70 10.67 -14.41
CA ALA A 502 -9.95 9.41 -13.71
C ALA A 502 -11.39 8.90 -13.89
N LYS A 503 -12.32 9.76 -14.31
CA LYS A 503 -13.72 9.41 -14.60
C LYS A 503 -13.95 8.97 -16.05
N GLY A 504 -12.91 8.95 -16.89
CA GLY A 504 -13.03 8.63 -18.32
C GLY A 504 -13.75 9.69 -19.18
N THR A 505 -14.25 10.77 -18.58
CA THR A 505 -14.82 11.90 -19.34
C THR A 505 -13.69 12.80 -19.84
N PRO A 506 -13.43 12.89 -21.15
CA PRO A 506 -12.41 13.81 -21.66
C PRO A 506 -12.76 15.25 -21.30
N GLU A 507 -11.75 16.03 -20.91
CA GLU A 507 -11.90 17.48 -20.76
C GLU A 507 -12.14 18.13 -22.13
N GLU A 508 -12.52 19.42 -22.18
CA GLU A 508 -12.75 20.16 -23.44
C GLU A 508 -11.58 20.03 -24.45
N LYS A 509 -10.37 19.78 -23.94
CA LYS A 509 -9.20 19.44 -24.73
C LYS A 509 -8.82 17.98 -24.46
N PRO A 510 -8.63 17.15 -25.50
CA PRO A 510 -8.15 15.80 -25.31
C PRO A 510 -6.78 15.83 -24.62
N ALA A 511 -6.57 14.92 -23.69
CA ALA A 511 -5.31 14.69 -23.00
C ALA A 511 -4.99 13.19 -22.99
N GLY A 512 -3.78 12.83 -22.60
CA GLY A 512 -3.40 11.41 -22.52
C GLY A 512 -3.27 10.75 -23.89
N LEU A 513 -3.66 9.48 -23.96
CA LEU A 513 -3.62 8.71 -25.20
C LEU A 513 -4.49 9.34 -26.29
N LEU A 514 -5.68 9.87 -25.96
CA LEU A 514 -6.56 10.55 -26.93
C LEU A 514 -5.90 11.77 -27.58
N ALA A 515 -5.03 12.48 -26.85
CA ALA A 515 -4.26 13.59 -27.40
C ALA A 515 -3.06 13.14 -28.25
N ALA A 516 -2.53 11.96 -27.95
CA ALA A 516 -1.33 11.41 -28.57
C ALA A 516 -1.62 10.76 -29.94
N VAL A 517 -2.81 10.18 -30.11
CA VAL A 517 -3.21 9.49 -31.35
C VAL A 517 -3.66 10.45 -32.45
N PRO A 518 -3.49 10.08 -33.73
CA PRO A 518 -4.06 10.85 -34.84
C PRO A 518 -5.60 10.82 -34.80
N GLU A 519 -6.25 11.80 -35.42
CA GLU A 519 -7.70 12.01 -35.26
C GLU A 519 -8.54 10.82 -35.73
N ASN A 520 -8.07 10.08 -36.73
CA ASN A 520 -8.72 8.88 -37.25
C ASN A 520 -8.73 7.70 -36.28
N ALA A 521 -7.79 7.65 -35.33
CA ALA A 521 -7.68 6.58 -34.33
C ALA A 521 -8.34 6.95 -32.99
N ARG A 522 -8.77 8.21 -32.79
CA ARG A 522 -9.48 8.64 -31.58
C ARG A 522 -10.76 7.85 -31.30
N PRO A 523 -11.62 7.52 -32.29
CA PRO A 523 -12.85 6.77 -32.03
C PRO A 523 -12.58 5.37 -31.45
N GLU A 524 -11.49 4.74 -31.86
CA GLU A 524 -11.09 3.43 -31.35
C GLU A 524 -10.68 3.49 -29.87
N VAL A 525 -9.85 4.47 -29.51
CA VAL A 525 -9.47 4.69 -28.10
C VAL A 525 -10.69 5.06 -27.26
N GLN A 526 -11.63 5.85 -27.80
CA GLN A 526 -12.87 6.19 -27.11
C GLN A 526 -13.76 4.97 -26.88
N ALA A 527 -13.91 4.09 -27.88
CA ALA A 527 -14.67 2.85 -27.71
C ALA A 527 -14.08 1.97 -26.60
N TRP A 528 -12.75 1.88 -26.51
CA TRP A 528 -12.07 1.19 -25.40
C TRP A 528 -12.35 1.87 -24.04
N VAL A 529 -12.31 3.21 -23.97
CA VAL A 529 -12.67 3.97 -22.75
C VAL A 529 -14.09 3.64 -22.31
N ASP A 530 -15.04 3.63 -23.25
CA ASP A 530 -16.44 3.35 -22.97
C ASP A 530 -16.64 1.92 -22.43
N SER A 531 -15.90 0.93 -22.95
CA SER A 531 -15.91 -0.44 -22.42
C SER A 531 -15.35 -0.53 -21.00
N ILE A 532 -14.25 0.18 -20.69
CA ILE A 532 -13.70 0.24 -19.33
C ILE A 532 -14.67 0.92 -18.36
N LEU A 533 -15.39 1.95 -18.81
CA LEU A 533 -16.42 2.61 -18.00
C LEU A 533 -17.59 1.69 -17.71
N GLN A 534 -18.05 0.90 -18.67
CA GLN A 534 -19.10 -0.10 -18.44
C GLN A 534 -18.70 -1.12 -17.35
N VAL A 535 -17.46 -1.62 -17.41
CA VAL A 535 -16.92 -2.51 -16.36
C VAL A 535 -16.87 -1.79 -15.01
N SER A 536 -16.37 -0.54 -14.99
CA SER A 536 -16.29 0.26 -13.77
C SER A 536 -17.67 0.53 -13.16
N GLU A 537 -18.68 0.81 -13.97
CA GLU A 537 -20.06 1.06 -13.52
C GLU A 537 -20.69 -0.21 -12.97
N ALA A 538 -20.53 -1.35 -13.65
CA ALA A 538 -21.04 -2.65 -13.19
C ALA A 538 -20.43 -3.05 -11.84
N LEU A 539 -19.12 -2.88 -11.66
CA LEU A 539 -18.45 -3.16 -10.38
C LEU A 539 -18.80 -2.12 -9.30
N ASN A 540 -19.25 -0.93 -9.68
CA ASN A 540 -19.63 0.10 -8.71
C ASN A 540 -21.11 0.08 -8.29
N ASP A 541 -21.89 -0.92 -8.71
CA ASP A 541 -23.27 -1.08 -8.25
C ASP A 541 -23.32 -1.22 -6.71
N GLU A 542 -24.23 -0.45 -6.10
CA GLU A 542 -24.51 -0.42 -4.66
C GLU A 542 -25.11 -1.74 -4.17
N LYS A 543 -25.74 -2.50 -5.07
CA LYS A 543 -26.33 -3.82 -4.78
C LYS A 543 -25.30 -4.92 -4.54
N LEU A 544 -24.04 -4.71 -4.92
CA LEU A 544 -22.95 -5.66 -4.68
C LEU A 544 -22.43 -5.52 -3.25
N ASP A 545 -23.33 -5.70 -2.28
CA ASP A 545 -23.11 -5.44 -0.85
C ASP A 545 -22.58 -6.66 -0.08
N THR A 546 -22.71 -7.87 -0.64
CA THR A 546 -22.18 -9.11 -0.08
C THR A 546 -20.95 -9.63 -0.83
N LEU A 547 -20.17 -10.49 -0.17
CA LEU A 547 -19.00 -11.11 -0.79
C LEU A 547 -19.38 -12.01 -1.98
N GLU A 548 -20.50 -12.74 -1.88
CA GLU A 548 -20.97 -13.63 -2.93
C GLU A 548 -21.34 -12.85 -4.19
N LEU A 549 -22.16 -11.81 -4.06
CA LEU A 549 -22.52 -10.91 -5.16
C LEU A 549 -21.29 -10.21 -5.75
N TRP A 550 -20.35 -9.79 -4.91
CA TRP A 550 -19.11 -9.19 -5.37
C TRP A 550 -18.26 -10.16 -6.22
N LEU A 551 -18.12 -11.41 -5.79
CA LEU A 551 -17.37 -12.42 -6.55
C LEU A 551 -18.06 -12.77 -7.87
N GLU A 552 -19.38 -12.90 -7.86
CA GLU A 552 -20.19 -13.12 -9.06
C GLU A 552 -20.02 -11.96 -10.05
N ALA A 553 -20.06 -10.72 -9.59
CA ALA A 553 -19.81 -9.55 -10.43
C ALA A 553 -18.39 -9.53 -11.01
N LEU A 554 -17.36 -9.90 -10.23
CA LEU A 554 -15.99 -10.01 -10.76
C LEU A 554 -15.89 -11.09 -11.84
N GLU A 555 -16.50 -12.26 -11.63
CA GLU A 555 -16.56 -13.34 -12.62
C GLU A 555 -17.31 -12.92 -13.89
N LEU A 556 -18.42 -12.19 -13.77
CA LEU A 556 -19.19 -11.67 -14.90
C LEU A 556 -18.42 -10.63 -15.72
N GLN A 557 -17.62 -9.79 -15.07
CA GLN A 557 -16.80 -8.77 -15.76
C GLN A 557 -15.46 -9.30 -16.27
N ARG A 558 -15.04 -10.50 -15.83
CA ARG A 558 -13.77 -11.11 -16.27
C ARG A 558 -13.70 -11.31 -17.79
N PRO A 559 -14.73 -11.85 -18.49
CA PRO A 559 -14.72 -11.95 -19.95
C PRO A 559 -14.66 -10.61 -20.67
N ALA A 560 -15.34 -9.57 -20.16
CA ALA A 560 -15.32 -8.24 -20.78
C ALA A 560 -13.90 -7.65 -20.82
N LEU A 561 -13.14 -7.77 -19.72
CA LEU A 561 -11.73 -7.37 -19.69
C LEU A 561 -10.84 -8.33 -20.50
N GLY A 562 -11.18 -9.62 -20.54
CA GLY A 562 -10.50 -10.64 -21.35
C GLY A 562 -10.57 -10.34 -22.84
N ASP A 563 -11.76 -10.01 -23.35
CA ASP A 563 -11.99 -9.64 -24.76
C ASP A 563 -11.16 -8.40 -25.15
N LEU A 564 -11.13 -7.38 -24.30
CA LEU A 564 -10.29 -6.18 -24.51
C LEU A 564 -8.79 -6.47 -24.44
N ALA A 565 -8.38 -7.49 -23.68
CA ALA A 565 -7.00 -7.94 -23.55
C ALA A 565 -6.60 -8.94 -24.67
N GLY A 566 -7.56 -9.46 -25.43
CA GLY A 566 -7.35 -10.56 -26.37
C GLY A 566 -6.97 -11.87 -25.65
N ILE A 567 -7.53 -12.10 -24.46
CA ILE A 567 -7.40 -13.32 -23.66
C ILE A 567 -8.73 -14.06 -23.73
N GLU A 568 -8.72 -15.29 -24.21
CA GLU A 568 -9.93 -16.13 -24.23
C GLU A 568 -10.30 -16.54 -22.80
N VAL A 569 -11.48 -16.13 -22.36
CA VAL A 569 -12.03 -16.46 -21.04
C VAL A 569 -13.35 -17.18 -21.25
N GLU A 570 -13.54 -18.32 -20.59
CA GLU A 570 -14.79 -19.06 -20.60
C GLU A 570 -15.90 -18.17 -20.00
N ARG A 571 -16.96 -17.94 -20.78
CA ARG A 571 -18.14 -17.21 -20.31
C ARG A 571 -18.98 -18.19 -19.51
N ILE A 572 -19.28 -17.82 -18.27
CA ILE A 572 -20.29 -18.54 -17.50
C ILE A 572 -21.61 -18.25 -18.22
N GLU A 573 -22.15 -19.26 -18.90
CA GLU A 573 -23.50 -19.16 -19.45
C GLU A 573 -24.43 -18.95 -18.26
N GLU A 574 -25.06 -17.77 -18.19
CA GLU A 574 -26.20 -17.58 -17.30
C GLU A 574 -27.22 -18.63 -17.71
N ASP A 575 -27.50 -19.55 -16.79
CA ASP A 575 -28.48 -20.59 -17.01
C ASP A 575 -29.85 -19.91 -17.03
N ASP A 576 -30.23 -19.40 -18.20
CA ASP A 576 -31.54 -18.80 -18.52
C ASP A 576 -32.70 -19.82 -18.30
N THR A 577 -32.40 -21.04 -17.85
CA THR A 577 -33.37 -22.07 -17.48
C THR A 577 -33.94 -21.94 -16.07
N ILE A 578 -33.89 -20.74 -15.44
CA ILE A 578 -34.93 -20.37 -14.47
C ILE A 578 -36.23 -20.15 -15.25
N GLU A 579 -36.76 -21.25 -15.79
CA GLU A 579 -38.14 -21.44 -16.13
C GLU A 579 -38.94 -20.91 -14.93
N ASP A 580 -39.66 -19.84 -15.19
CA ASP A 580 -40.99 -19.52 -14.70
C ASP A 580 -41.56 -20.60 -13.78
N ASN A 581 -41.02 -20.68 -12.56
CA ASN A 581 -41.49 -21.57 -11.51
C ASN A 581 -42.72 -20.86 -10.93
N SER A 582 -43.73 -20.76 -11.80
CA SER A 582 -45.11 -20.47 -11.48
C SER A 582 -45.44 -21.33 -10.26
N LEU A 583 -45.55 -20.63 -9.12
CA LEU A 583 -45.90 -21.21 -7.84
C LEU A 583 -47.00 -22.25 -8.07
N PRO A 584 -46.90 -23.48 -7.52
CA PRO A 584 -47.93 -24.48 -7.72
C PRO A 584 -49.27 -23.87 -7.28
N MET A 585 -50.13 -23.62 -8.27
CA MET A 585 -51.48 -23.13 -8.04
C MET A 585 -52.16 -24.12 -7.09
N PHE A 586 -52.44 -23.66 -5.87
CA PHE A 586 -53.25 -24.40 -4.91
C PHE A 586 -54.63 -24.68 -5.54
N PRO A 587 -55.04 -25.96 -5.69
CA PRO A 587 -56.36 -26.28 -6.19
C PRO A 587 -57.36 -26.01 -5.05
N GLY A 588 -58.01 -24.84 -5.05
CA GLY A 588 -59.00 -24.58 -3.99
C GLY A 588 -59.66 -23.21 -3.87
N MET A 589 -59.37 -22.21 -4.71
CA MET A 589 -60.15 -20.97 -4.70
C MET A 589 -60.70 -20.65 -6.08
N GLY A 590 -61.91 -21.11 -6.32
CA GLY A 590 -62.75 -20.56 -7.38
C GLY A 590 -63.15 -19.13 -7.01
N MET A 591 -62.68 -18.16 -7.79
CA MET A 591 -63.33 -16.86 -7.90
C MET A 591 -63.90 -16.75 -9.31
N ARG A 592 -65.20 -16.45 -9.32
CA ARG A 592 -66.09 -16.37 -10.47
C ARG A 592 -65.57 -15.42 -11.53
N ARG A 593 -65.55 -15.92 -12.76
CA ARG A 593 -65.57 -15.15 -14.00
C ARG A 593 -66.96 -14.50 -14.12
N ALA A 594 -67.00 -13.18 -14.28
CA ALA A 594 -68.18 -12.50 -14.83
C ALA A 594 -67.88 -12.32 -16.32
N ASP A 595 -68.78 -12.88 -17.12
CA ASP A 595 -68.86 -12.71 -18.57
C ASP A 595 -69.38 -11.30 -18.91
N ASP A 596 -69.08 -10.90 -20.15
CA ASP A 596 -69.77 -9.96 -21.05
C ASP A 596 -68.66 -9.40 -21.96
N GLU A 597 -68.36 -10.03 -23.10
CA GLU A 597 -69.03 -9.84 -24.40
C GLU A 597 -69.17 -8.35 -24.76
N ASP A 598 -68.37 -7.88 -25.72
CA ASP A 598 -68.93 -7.32 -26.95
C ASP A 598 -67.85 -7.06 -28.02
N GLU A 599 -68.05 -7.76 -29.13
CA GLU A 599 -67.96 -7.36 -30.54
C GLU A 599 -66.89 -6.34 -31.01
N LEU A 600 -66.08 -6.85 -31.95
CA LEU A 600 -65.39 -6.20 -33.08
C LEU A 600 -66.34 -5.23 -33.87
N PRO A 601 -65.93 -4.47 -34.93
CA PRO A 601 -64.69 -4.54 -35.72
C PRO A 601 -64.12 -3.20 -36.23
N GLY A 602 -62.96 -3.26 -36.90
CA GLY A 602 -62.82 -2.64 -38.22
C GLY A 602 -62.16 -1.27 -38.33
N GLY A 603 -60.98 -1.26 -38.97
CA GLY A 603 -60.68 -0.44 -40.14
C GLY A 603 -60.69 1.09 -40.02
N GLY A 604 -59.53 1.70 -40.24
CA GLY A 604 -59.44 3.12 -40.58
C GLY A 604 -58.00 3.59 -40.68
N GLY A 605 -57.52 3.80 -41.90
CA GLY A 605 -56.18 4.31 -42.16
C GLY A 605 -56.04 5.84 -42.12
N LEU A 606 -54.78 6.24 -42.30
CA LEU A 606 -54.27 7.55 -42.78
C LEU A 606 -54.29 8.72 -41.76
N PRO A 607 -53.64 9.86 -42.06
CA PRO A 607 -52.18 10.03 -42.03
C PRO A 607 -51.76 11.37 -41.38
N GLY A 608 -50.45 11.57 -41.18
CA GLY A 608 -49.85 12.91 -41.27
C GLY A 608 -49.84 13.78 -40.00
N GLY A 609 -48.64 14.25 -39.65
CA GLY A 609 -48.44 15.31 -38.67
C GLY A 609 -46.96 15.69 -38.64
N GLY A 610 -46.57 16.67 -39.45
CA GLY A 610 -45.22 17.24 -39.46
C GLY A 610 -45.11 18.50 -38.60
N LEU A 611 -43.88 18.72 -38.10
CA LEU A 611 -43.21 19.99 -37.71
C LEU A 611 -43.82 20.79 -36.54
N PRO A 612 -43.11 21.81 -35.96
CA PRO A 612 -41.71 22.30 -36.11
C PRO A 612 -40.94 22.18 -34.76
N GLY A 613 -39.63 22.38 -34.59
CA GLY A 613 -38.73 23.46 -35.01
C GLY A 613 -38.46 24.43 -33.85
N ALA A 614 -37.23 24.37 -33.29
CA ALA A 614 -36.49 25.40 -32.54
C ALA A 614 -37.06 25.91 -31.20
N PRO A 615 -36.26 26.58 -30.34
CA PRO A 615 -34.84 26.96 -30.45
C PRO A 615 -33.84 26.00 -29.80
#